data_AF-A0A378FQJ2-F1
#
_entry.id   AF-A0A378FQJ2-F1
#
_cell.length_a   1.000
_cell.length_b   1.000
_cell.length_c   1.000
_cell.angle_alpha   90.00
_cell.angle_beta   90.00
_cell.angle_gamma   90.00
#
_symmetry.space_group_name_H-M   'P 1'
#
loop_
_entity.id
_entity.type
_entity.pdbx_description
1 polymer ?
#
loop_
_entity_poly.entity_id
_entity_poly.type
_entity_poly.pdbx_seq_one_letter_code
_entity_poly.pdbx_strand_id
1 'polypeptide(L)' 'MHTFSLQTRLYSGPGSLAALQRFSHQHIWIVCDGFLARSPLLDRLRAALPASNRVSVFSDITPDPTIHTVAKG' A
#
# COMPACT_ATOMS: atom_id res chain seq x y z
N MET A 1 19.13 28.87 -2.45
CA MET A 1 18.21 28.64 -1.33
C MET A 1 18.07 27.13 -1.18
N HIS A 2 18.40 26.56 -0.02
CA HIS A 2 18.35 25.10 0.15
C HIS A 2 17.31 24.75 1.19
N THR A 3 16.36 23.92 0.78
CA THR A 3 15.25 23.47 1.62
C THR A 3 15.18 21.96 1.48
N PHE A 4 15.14 21.26 2.61
CA PHE A 4 14.94 19.81 2.67
C PHE A 4 13.67 19.54 3.47
N SER A 5 12.72 18.82 2.88
CA SER A 5 11.46 18.43 3.51
C SER A 5 11.23 16.94 3.31
N LEU A 6 10.84 16.27 4.39
CA LEU A 6 10.47 14.86 4.38
C LEU A 6 9.29 14.64 5.33
N GLN A 7 8.08 14.65 4.78
CA GLN A 7 6.85 14.37 5.54
C GLN A 7 6.69 12.86 5.82
N THR A 8 7.31 12.01 4.99
CA THR A 8 7.15 10.57 5.04
C THR A 8 7.91 9.97 6.23
N ARG A 9 7.20 9.18 7.04
CA ARG A 9 7.82 8.36 8.09
C ARG A 9 8.34 7.05 7.49
N LEU A 10 9.65 6.81 7.60
CA LEU A 10 10.30 5.60 7.12
C LEU A 10 10.31 4.51 8.21
N TYR A 11 9.88 3.29 7.84
CA TYR A 11 10.01 2.09 8.66
C TYR A 11 10.89 1.08 7.90
N SER A 12 12.04 0.70 8.44
CA SER A 12 13.03 -0.16 7.77
C SER A 12 13.56 -1.26 8.68
N GLY A 13 14.11 -2.32 8.07
CA GLY A 13 14.65 -3.48 8.77
C GLY A 13 13.71 -4.70 8.76
N PRO A 14 14.19 -5.87 9.23
CA PRO A 14 13.38 -7.07 9.34
C PRO A 14 12.12 -6.82 10.19
N GLY A 15 10.96 -7.24 9.69
CA GLY A 15 9.69 -7.09 10.40
C GLY A 15 9.06 -5.69 10.32
N SER A 16 9.57 -4.78 9.48
CA SER A 16 9.01 -3.43 9.32
C SER A 16 7.51 -3.38 8.97
N LEU A 17 6.96 -4.44 8.36
CA LEU A 17 5.52 -4.59 8.11
C LEU A 17 4.66 -4.57 9.38
N ALA A 18 5.21 -4.85 10.57
CA ALA A 18 4.50 -4.72 11.83
C ALA A 18 3.96 -3.31 12.08
N ALA A 19 4.56 -2.29 11.46
CA ALA A 19 4.04 -0.91 11.50
C ALA A 19 2.62 -0.77 10.95
N LEU A 20 2.14 -1.71 10.12
CA LEU A 20 0.77 -1.74 9.61
C LEU A 20 -0.27 -2.09 10.68
N GLN A 21 0.14 -2.71 11.80
CA GLN A 21 -0.76 -3.08 12.91
C GLN A 21 -1.40 -1.87 13.61
N ARG A 22 -0.87 -0.66 13.40
CA ARG A 22 -1.44 0.58 13.95
C ARG A 22 -2.81 0.95 13.37
N PHE A 23 -3.16 0.41 12.20
CA PHE A 23 -4.43 0.71 11.55
C PHE A 23 -5.51 -0.24 12.05
N SER A 24 -6.60 0.32 12.60
CA SER A 24 -7.75 -0.46 13.07
C SER A 24 -9.04 0.24 12.65
N HIS A 25 -10.06 -0.55 12.29
CA HIS A 25 -11.36 -0.04 11.82
C HIS A 25 -11.26 0.94 10.64
N GLN A 26 -10.26 0.77 9.78
CA GLN A 26 -10.04 1.60 8.60
C GLN A 26 -10.53 0.90 7.33
N HIS A 27 -10.86 1.70 6.31
CA HIS A 27 -10.96 1.22 4.93
C HIS A 27 -9.64 1.51 4.21
N ILE A 28 -8.88 0.46 3.94
CA ILE A 28 -7.53 0.53 3.38
C ILE A 28 -7.58 0.10 1.91
N TRP A 29 -7.02 0.93 1.05
CA TRP A 29 -6.81 0.62 -0.37
C TRP A 29 -5.36 0.28 -0.63
N ILE A 30 -5.14 -0.90 -1.20
CA ILE A 30 -3.84 -1.33 -1.71
C ILE A 30 -3.85 -1.08 -3.21
N VAL A 31 -2.97 -0.19 -3.66
CA VAL A 31 -2.79 0.16 -5.07
C VAL A 31 -1.50 -0.49 -5.56
N CYS A 32 -1.60 -1.37 -6.53
CA CYS A 32 -0.45 -2.06 -7.12
C CYS A 32 -0.72 -2.46 -8.57
N ASP A 33 0.27 -3.08 -9.22
CA ASP A 33 0.09 -3.68 -10.54
C ASP A 33 -0.44 -5.13 -10.43
N GLY A 34 -0.82 -5.70 -11.57
CA GLY A 34 -1.32 -7.07 -11.63
C GLY A 34 -0.30 -8.13 -11.25
N PHE A 35 1.00 -7.85 -11.35
CA PHE A 35 2.05 -8.80 -10.95
C PHE A 35 2.09 -8.93 -9.42
N LEU A 36 2.14 -7.81 -8.70
CA LEU A 36 2.11 -7.79 -7.24
C LEU A 36 0.78 -8.31 -6.69
N ALA A 37 -0.33 -8.01 -7.35
CA ALA A 37 -1.66 -8.47 -6.94
C ALA A 37 -1.81 -10.00 -6.95
N ARG A 38 -1.04 -10.71 -7.78
CA ARG A 38 -1.02 -12.18 -7.85
C ARG A 38 0.13 -12.81 -7.05
N SER A 39 0.99 -11.97 -6.46
CA SER A 39 2.17 -12.46 -5.75
C SER A 39 1.82 -12.82 -4.28
N PRO A 40 2.56 -13.77 -3.66
CA PRO A 40 2.44 -14.06 -2.23
C PRO A 40 2.73 -12.85 -1.32
N LEU A 41 3.31 -11.77 -1.86
CA LEU A 41 3.60 -10.55 -1.10
C LEU A 41 2.31 -9.83 -0.70
N LEU A 42 1.27 -9.88 -1.52
CA LEU A 42 -0.02 -9.28 -1.19
C LEU A 42 -0.64 -9.98 0.03
N ASP A 43 -0.54 -11.30 0.08
CA ASP A 43 -1.05 -12.09 1.22
C ASP A 43 -0.26 -11.78 2.50
N ARG A 44 1.06 -11.67 2.40
CA ARG A 44 1.90 -11.24 3.52
C ARG A 44 1.53 -9.85 4.03
N LEU A 45 1.22 -8.91 3.13
CA LEU A 45 0.81 -7.56 3.49
C LEU A 45 -0.58 -7.55 4.15
N ARG A 46 -1.54 -8.31 3.61
CA ARG A 46 -2.87 -8.48 4.20
C ARG A 46 -2.81 -9.11 5.58
N ALA A 47 -1.96 -10.11 5.78
CA ALA A 47 -1.76 -10.76 7.08
C ALA A 47 -1.15 -9.83 8.14
N ALA A 48 -0.42 -8.78 7.73
CA ALA A 48 0.12 -7.78 8.64
C ALA A 48 -0.92 -6.73 9.09
N LEU A 49 -2.06 -6.63 8.40
CA LEU A 49 -3.15 -5.73 8.73
C LEU A 49 -4.12 -6.38 9.72
N PRO A 50 -4.59 -5.66 10.76
CA PRO A 50 -5.61 -6.18 11.66
C PRO A 50 -6.91 -6.51 10.92
N ALA A 51 -7.55 -7.62 11.30
CA ALA A 51 -8.80 -8.11 10.72
C ALA A 51 -10.00 -7.15 10.92
N SER A 52 -9.87 -6.16 11.81
CA SER A 52 -10.87 -5.09 11.98
C SER A 52 -10.94 -4.12 10.81
N ASN A 53 -10.00 -4.16 9.87
CA ASN A 53 -9.97 -3.29 8.71
C ASN A 53 -10.68 -3.91 7.50
N ARG A 54 -11.29 -3.05 6.68
CA ARG A 54 -11.73 -3.41 5.34
C ARG A 54 -10.59 -3.14 4.36
N VAL A 55 -10.21 -4.15 3.59
CA VAL A 55 -9.12 -4.03 2.61
C VAL A 55 -9.67 -4.18 1.19
N SER A 56 -9.35 -3.23 0.32
CA SER A 56 -9.67 -3.25 -1.11
C SER A 56 -8.39 -3.17 -1.93
N VAL A 57 -8.38 -3.77 -3.12
CA VAL A 57 -7.20 -3.81 -3.99
C VAL A 57 -7.57 -3.23 -5.35
N PHE A 58 -6.76 -2.29 -5.82
CA PHE A 58 -6.78 -1.77 -7.18
C PHE A 58 -5.48 -2.18 -7.87
N SER A 59 -5.57 -3.10 -8.83
CA SER A 59 -4.44 -3.79 -9.45
C SER A 59 -4.14 -3.38 -10.91
N ASP A 60 -4.85 -2.36 -11.42
CA ASP A 60 -4.81 -1.99 -12.83
C ASP A 60 -3.70 -0.96 -13.14
N ILE A 61 -2.75 -0.78 -12.22
CA ILE A 61 -1.62 0.11 -12.43
C ILE A 61 -0.66 -0.50 -13.45
N THR A 62 -0.34 0.29 -14.47
CA THR A 62 0.69 0.01 -15.47
C THR A 62 1.85 0.99 -15.29
N PRO A 63 3.06 0.68 -15.79
CA PRO A 63 4.12 1.68 -15.93
C PRO A 63 3.60 2.93 -16.65
N ASP A 64 4.05 4.11 -16.21
CA ASP A 64 3.55 5.41 -16.67
C ASP A 64 2.01 5.51 -16.64
N PRO A 65 1.40 5.56 -15.43
CA PRO A 65 -0.05 5.50 -15.30
C PRO A 65 -0.74 6.66 -16.01
N THR A 66 -1.77 6.35 -16.80
CA THR A 66 -2.59 7.36 -17.48
C THR A 66 -3.56 8.05 -16.52
N ILE A 67 -4.02 9.26 -16.85
CA ILE A 67 -5.10 9.94 -16.10
C ILE A 67 -6.36 9.07 -15.99
N HIS A 68 -6.67 8.32 -17.04
CA HIS A 68 -7.80 7.39 -17.03
C HIS A 68 -7.63 6.25 -16.01
N THR A 69 -6.40 5.75 -15.81
CA THR A 69 -6.10 4.78 -14.76
C THR A 69 -6.28 5.39 -13.37
N VAL A 70 -5.88 6.65 -13.17
CA VAL A 70 -6.07 7.38 -11.91
C VAL A 70 -7.55 7.58 -11.59
N ALA A 71 -8.38 7.91 -12.59
CA ALA A 71 -9.80 8.15 -12.41
C ALA A 71 -10.63 6.88 -12.09
N LYS A 72 -10.04 5.69 -12.26
CA LYS A 72 -10.71 4.39 -11.99
C LYS A 72 -10.54 3.89 -10.56
N GLY A 73 -9.52 4.36 -9.84
CA GLY A 73 -9.24 3.99 -8.46
C GLY A 73 -10.04 4.85 -7.50
#